data_AF-A0A8K0JXS3-F1
#
_entry.id   AF-A0A8K0JXS3-F1
#
_cell.length_a   1.000
_cell.length_b   1.000
_cell.length_c   1.000
_cell.angle_alpha   90.00
_cell.angle_beta   90.00
_cell.angle_gamma   90.00
#
_symmetry.space_group_name_H-M   'P 1'
#
loop_
_entity.id
_entity.type
_entity.pdbx_description
1 polymer ?
#
loop_
_entity_poly.entity_id
_entity_poly.type
_entity_poly.pdbx_seq_one_letter_code
_entity_poly.pdbx_strand_id
1 'polypeptide(L)'
;MGVFYGFVGKVQLDSVLRSRLMLIKQCAFVGELLGGHKIYKIQSITFVPLRETDGASEISLDPCKKHQKSRKTEKSGGLFDLQQKAAFTKTWGTIKSATNTIKSTTQQAAALAASQVKLGRRSDSKDRERFERRILEELHKIFTETDSFYFSLSGDLTNSLQQQYNMKAEGIPLWKKVDDRFFWNRNMLEDLIKLEDPKADFWIVPIIQGFVQIENCQVEVGFESSGVAAVEPKFETFTLTLISRRSRFRAGTRYKRRGVDESGKCANYVETEQIISHHHHQVSFVQVRGSVPIFWSQPGYKYRPPPRLDKGEAETQVAFEKHFEEELSIYQKVCIVSLIEQAGKEKIVGDSYTNHVFNFNSPDLIYVTFDFHEYCRGMHFENVSVLVANLVDVIREMKFCWLDREGLICSQKGVFRVNCIDCLDRTNVVQTAFAKAVMEIQFSKLGLIPPEGVVPANVRNTFQLLWANNGDTISKQYA
;
A
#
# COMPACT_ATOMS: atom_id res chain seq x y z
N MET A 1 13.88 1.96 -29.14
CA MET A 1 13.25 2.77 -28.08
C MET A 1 12.22 1.93 -27.36
N GLY A 2 12.34 1.82 -26.04
CA GLY A 2 11.37 1.15 -25.17
C GLY A 2 10.32 2.11 -24.63
N VAL A 3 9.19 1.59 -24.13
CA VAL A 3 8.12 2.34 -23.48
C VAL A 3 8.05 1.96 -22.00
N PHE A 4 7.82 2.94 -21.14
CA PHE A 4 7.53 2.77 -19.72
C PHE A 4 6.35 3.68 -19.35
N TYR A 5 5.66 3.35 -18.26
CA TYR A 5 4.37 4.00 -17.90
C TYR A 5 4.52 5.06 -16.81
N GLY A 6 5.66 5.11 -16.14
CA GLY A 6 5.93 6.09 -15.10
C GLY A 6 7.25 5.85 -14.40
N PHE A 7 7.65 6.85 -13.63
CA PHE A 7 8.88 6.86 -12.84
C PHE A 7 8.52 6.55 -11.39
N VAL A 8 9.08 5.46 -10.83
CA VAL A 8 8.87 5.19 -9.39
C VAL A 8 9.86 6.01 -8.57
N GLY A 9 11.13 6.04 -8.98
CA GLY A 9 12.17 6.82 -8.31
C GLY A 9 13.57 6.20 -8.43
N LYS A 10 14.54 6.86 -7.78
CA LYS A 10 15.90 6.37 -7.59
C LYS A 10 15.94 5.38 -6.41
N VAL A 11 16.57 4.23 -6.59
CA VAL A 11 16.92 3.29 -5.52
C VAL A 11 18.42 3.26 -5.36
N GLN A 12 18.89 3.37 -4.11
CA GLN A 12 20.28 3.16 -3.74
C GLN A 12 20.36 2.64 -2.31
N LEU A 13 21.37 1.82 -2.02
CA LEU A 13 21.72 1.43 -0.67
C LEU A 13 23.23 1.53 -0.54
N ASP A 14 23.70 2.46 0.28
CA ASP A 14 25.12 2.74 0.40
C ASP A 14 25.90 1.46 0.69
N SER A 15 27.06 1.31 0.05
CA SER A 15 27.93 0.12 0.07
C SER A 15 27.37 -1.19 -0.50
N VAL A 16 26.07 -1.29 -0.81
CA VAL A 16 25.42 -2.55 -1.20
C VAL A 16 24.77 -2.48 -2.59
N LEU A 17 23.89 -1.50 -2.84
CA LEU A 17 23.15 -1.35 -4.09
C LEU A 17 23.51 -0.03 -4.75
N ARG A 18 24.08 -0.12 -5.96
CA ARG A 18 24.41 1.05 -6.78
C ARG A 18 23.15 1.79 -7.19
N SER A 19 23.27 3.10 -7.39
CA SER A 19 22.16 3.96 -7.77
C SER A 19 21.56 3.52 -9.11
N ARG A 20 20.27 3.17 -9.08
CA ARG A 20 19.48 2.72 -10.22
C ARG A 20 18.17 3.49 -10.27
N LEU A 21 17.67 3.73 -11.48
CA LEU A 21 16.32 4.23 -11.69
C LEU A 21 15.35 3.07 -11.75
N MET A 22 14.23 3.19 -11.04
CA MET A 22 13.15 2.23 -11.04
C MET A 22 11.98 2.76 -11.86
N LEU A 23 11.64 2.03 -12.93
CA LEU A 23 10.61 2.42 -13.90
C LEU A 23 9.44 1.46 -13.85
N ILE A 24 8.23 1.96 -14.11
CA ILE A 24 7.03 1.15 -14.29
C ILE A 24 7.06 0.53 -15.68
N LYS A 25 7.32 -0.78 -15.74
CA LYS A 25 7.42 -1.53 -16.99
C LYS A 25 6.05 -1.89 -17.52
N GLN A 26 5.15 -2.40 -16.66
CA GLN A 26 3.78 -2.74 -17.03
C GLN A 26 2.81 -2.30 -15.93
N CYS A 27 1.61 -1.90 -16.36
CA CYS A 27 0.50 -1.58 -15.49
C CYS A 27 -0.83 -2.05 -16.10
N ALA A 28 -1.79 -2.36 -15.24
CA ALA A 28 -3.16 -2.67 -15.63
C ALA A 28 -4.07 -1.49 -15.33
N PHE A 29 -5.02 -1.20 -16.22
CA PHE A 29 -6.09 -0.24 -15.95
C PHE A 29 -7.06 -0.84 -14.92
N VAL A 30 -7.38 -0.07 -13.88
CA VAL A 30 -8.29 -0.49 -12.80
C VAL A 30 -9.67 0.09 -13.00
N GLY A 31 -9.74 1.37 -13.38
CA GLY A 31 -10.98 2.10 -13.53
C GLY A 31 -10.73 3.60 -13.59
N GLU A 32 -11.81 4.36 -13.56
CA GLU A 32 -11.80 5.81 -13.69
C GLU A 32 -12.63 6.41 -12.55
N LEU A 33 -12.07 7.39 -11.83
CA LEU A 33 -12.83 8.19 -10.88
C LEU A 33 -13.61 9.27 -11.64
N LEU A 34 -14.67 9.80 -11.02
CA LEU A 34 -15.41 10.95 -11.55
C LEU A 34 -14.43 12.09 -11.92
N GLY A 35 -14.62 12.69 -13.10
CA GLY A 35 -13.72 13.72 -13.62
C GLY A 35 -12.65 13.21 -14.61
N GLY A 36 -12.66 11.93 -14.98
CA GLY A 36 -11.76 11.43 -16.03
C GLY A 36 -10.44 10.87 -15.52
N HIS A 37 -10.30 10.70 -14.20
CA HIS A 37 -9.03 10.32 -13.58
C HIS A 37 -8.82 8.82 -13.64
N LYS A 38 -7.97 8.38 -14.58
CA LYS A 38 -7.63 6.97 -14.79
C LYS A 38 -6.71 6.46 -13.70
N ILE A 39 -7.03 5.30 -13.16
CA ILE A 39 -6.23 4.60 -12.15
C ILE A 39 -5.57 3.38 -12.77
N TYR A 40 -4.29 3.20 -12.44
CA TYR A 40 -3.49 2.08 -12.89
C TYR A 40 -2.89 1.33 -11.71
N LYS A 41 -2.93 -0.01 -11.78
CA LYS A 41 -2.21 -0.92 -10.89
C LYS A 41 -0.87 -1.26 -11.52
N ILE A 42 0.22 -1.12 -10.78
CA ILE A 42 1.55 -1.51 -11.23
C ILE A 42 1.67 -3.04 -11.23
N GLN A 43 2.03 -3.63 -12.37
CA GLN A 43 2.20 -5.08 -12.52
C GLN A 43 3.66 -5.51 -12.51
N SER A 44 4.55 -4.69 -13.07
CA SER A 44 5.98 -4.97 -13.05
C SER A 44 6.82 -3.69 -13.16
N ILE A 45 8.03 -3.78 -12.62
CA ILE A 45 9.03 -2.73 -12.64
C ILE A 45 10.30 -3.19 -13.36
N THR A 46 11.13 -2.25 -13.80
CA THR A 46 12.48 -2.52 -14.30
C THR A 46 13.49 -1.53 -13.74
N PHE A 47 14.76 -1.90 -13.76
CA PHE A 47 15.85 -1.11 -13.21
C PHE A 47 16.82 -0.66 -14.31
N VAL A 48 17.16 0.62 -14.32
CA VAL A 48 18.12 1.22 -15.24
C VAL A 48 19.31 1.74 -14.45
N PRO A 49 20.55 1.25 -14.69
CA PRO A 49 21.75 1.80 -14.07
C PRO A 49 21.98 3.26 -14.49
N LEU A 50 22.47 4.09 -13.56
CA LEU A 50 22.78 5.50 -13.84
C LEU A 50 24.20 5.73 -14.43
N ARG A 51 25.05 4.70 -14.50
CA ARG A 51 26.42 4.78 -15.03
C ARG A 51 26.64 3.76 -16.15
N GLU A 52 27.22 4.21 -17.27
CA GLU A 52 27.40 3.43 -18.51
C GLU A 52 28.40 2.25 -18.41
N THR A 53 29.30 2.27 -17.41
CA THR A 53 30.32 1.21 -17.24
C THR A 53 29.76 -0.13 -16.78
N ASP A 54 28.51 -0.15 -16.32
CA ASP A 54 27.81 -1.37 -15.91
C ASP A 54 27.16 -1.94 -17.18
N GLY A 55 27.96 -2.73 -17.90
CA GLY A 55 27.75 -3.17 -19.28
C GLY A 55 26.29 -3.31 -19.69
N ALA A 56 25.97 -2.75 -20.87
CA ALA A 56 24.66 -2.63 -21.50
C ALA A 56 23.73 -3.81 -21.15
N SER A 57 23.11 -3.71 -19.97
CA SER A 57 22.13 -4.69 -19.53
C SER A 57 20.94 -4.39 -20.41
N GLU A 58 20.51 -5.35 -21.23
CA GLU A 58 19.36 -5.17 -22.09
C GLU A 58 18.17 -4.73 -21.23
N ILE A 59 17.86 -3.43 -21.29
CA ILE A 59 16.72 -2.85 -20.62
C ILE A 59 15.50 -3.46 -21.31
N SER A 60 14.88 -4.45 -20.66
CA SER A 60 13.74 -5.21 -21.21
C SER A 60 12.44 -4.39 -21.19
N LEU A 61 12.44 -3.25 -21.88
CA LEU A 61 11.25 -2.45 -22.11
C LEU A 61 10.58 -2.88 -23.42
N ASP A 62 9.25 -2.80 -23.43
CA ASP A 62 8.48 -3.13 -24.63
C ASP A 62 8.77 -2.12 -25.74
N PRO A 63 8.89 -2.56 -27.01
CA PRO A 63 9.24 -1.69 -28.11
C PRO A 63 8.14 -0.65 -28.36
N CYS A 64 8.55 0.59 -28.58
CA CYS A 64 7.62 1.65 -28.92
C CYS A 64 7.02 1.44 -30.32
N LYS A 65 5.71 1.19 -30.40
CA LYS A 65 4.98 0.98 -31.67
C LYS A 65 5.18 2.12 -32.68
N LYS A 66 5.33 3.37 -32.22
CA LYS A 66 5.59 4.54 -33.08
C LYS A 66 6.98 4.52 -33.72
N HIS A 67 7.97 3.94 -33.04
CA HIS A 67 9.38 3.95 -33.44
C HIS A 67 9.87 2.59 -33.97
N GLN A 68 8.97 1.62 -34.08
CA GLN A 68 9.27 0.26 -34.57
C GLN A 68 9.53 0.23 -36.09
N LYS A 69 9.11 1.26 -36.83
CA LYS A 69 9.22 1.32 -38.31
C LYS A 69 10.62 1.62 -38.86
N SER A 70 11.66 1.80 -38.02
CA SER A 70 12.99 2.24 -38.50
C SER A 70 14.11 1.16 -38.43
N ARG A 71 13.81 -0.10 -38.16
CA ARG A 71 14.81 -1.19 -38.24
C ARG A 71 14.35 -2.32 -39.16
N LYS A 72 14.31 -2.05 -40.47
CA LYS A 72 14.59 -3.07 -41.48
C LYS A 72 16.06 -2.94 -41.86
N THR A 73 16.94 -3.55 -41.07
CA THR A 73 18.29 -3.88 -41.56
C THR A 73 18.16 -5.16 -42.38
N GLU A 74 18.50 -5.05 -43.66
CA GLU A 74 18.62 -6.13 -44.62
C GLU A 74 19.45 -7.28 -44.03
N LYS A 75 18.86 -8.47 -43.94
CA LYS A 75 19.64 -9.71 -43.82
C LYS A 75 20.07 -10.10 -45.23
N SER A 76 21.28 -9.69 -45.63
CA SER A 76 22.00 -10.36 -46.72
C SER A 76 22.44 -11.74 -46.22
N GLY A 77 22.09 -12.78 -46.97
CA GLY A 77 22.36 -14.16 -46.64
C GLY A 77 23.84 -14.54 -46.62
N GLY A 78 24.12 -15.59 -45.86
CA GLY A 78 25.40 -16.30 -45.84
C GLY A 78 25.21 -17.62 -45.12
N LEU A 79 24.93 -18.68 -45.89
CA LEU A 79 25.03 -20.09 -45.50
C LEU A 79 26.51 -20.54 -45.49
N PHE A 80 26.76 -21.71 -44.89
CA PHE A 80 28.04 -22.41 -44.58
C PHE A 80 28.59 -22.09 -43.18
N ASP A 81 28.91 -23.04 -42.28
CA ASP A 81 29.16 -24.48 -42.43
C ASP A 81 28.94 -25.23 -41.09
N LEU A 82 28.63 -26.52 -41.17
CA LEU A 82 28.42 -27.46 -40.07
C LEU A 82 29.74 -28.03 -39.54
N GLN A 83 29.73 -28.41 -38.26
CA GLN A 83 30.44 -29.55 -37.64
C GLN A 83 31.98 -29.63 -37.73
N GLN A 84 32.66 -29.58 -36.57
CA GLN A 84 33.44 -30.75 -36.12
C GLN A 84 33.83 -30.75 -34.63
N LYS A 85 33.38 -31.85 -34.01
CA LYS A 85 33.90 -32.67 -32.91
C LYS A 85 35.04 -32.20 -31.97
N ALA A 86 34.80 -32.63 -30.74
CA ALA A 86 35.70 -32.84 -29.61
C ALA A 86 36.95 -33.69 -29.90
N ALA A 87 37.85 -33.61 -28.89
CA ALA A 87 39.03 -34.42 -28.57
C ALA A 87 40.37 -33.88 -29.08
N PHE A 88 41.26 -33.49 -28.15
CA PHE A 88 42.56 -34.15 -27.98
C PHE A 88 43.19 -33.72 -26.64
N THR A 89 43.60 -34.73 -25.87
CA THR A 89 44.21 -34.65 -24.54
C THR A 89 45.63 -35.21 -24.66
N LYS A 90 46.65 -34.46 -24.17
CA LYS A 90 48.01 -34.92 -23.76
C LYS A 90 48.90 -35.54 -24.87
N THR A 91 50.24 -35.48 -24.95
CA THR A 91 51.39 -35.06 -24.12
C THR A 91 52.64 -35.22 -25.01
N TRP A 92 53.69 -34.40 -24.86
CA TRP A 92 55.09 -34.88 -24.85
C TRP A 92 55.99 -33.81 -24.22
N GLY A 93 56.89 -34.20 -23.34
CA GLY A 93 57.74 -33.29 -22.58
C GLY A 93 59.24 -33.55 -22.68
N THR A 94 59.96 -32.80 -21.83
CA THR A 94 61.27 -33.11 -21.19
C THR A 94 62.53 -32.97 -22.10
N ILE A 95 63.72 -32.48 -21.71
CA ILE A 95 64.44 -32.17 -20.43
C ILE A 95 65.63 -31.20 -20.78
N LYS A 96 66.10 -30.23 -19.97
CA LYS A 96 67.32 -30.18 -19.08
C LYS A 96 67.83 -28.71 -19.10
N SER A 97 68.54 -28.10 -18.16
CA SER A 97 68.87 -28.30 -16.73
C SER A 97 69.69 -27.07 -16.26
N ALA A 98 69.46 -26.62 -15.01
CA ALA A 98 70.37 -25.97 -14.04
C ALA A 98 71.26 -24.76 -14.43
N THR A 99 71.09 -23.61 -13.73
CA THR A 99 71.99 -23.17 -12.63
C THR A 99 71.52 -21.89 -11.91
N ASN A 100 71.61 -21.93 -10.57
CA ASN A 100 72.03 -20.88 -9.62
C ASN A 100 71.14 -19.68 -9.17
N THR A 101 70.71 -19.81 -7.90
CA THR A 101 70.85 -18.86 -6.77
C THR A 101 69.77 -17.79 -6.51
N ILE A 102 68.87 -18.15 -5.57
CA ILE A 102 68.38 -17.40 -4.41
C ILE A 102 68.28 -15.87 -4.55
N LYS A 103 67.04 -15.40 -4.77
CA LYS A 103 66.38 -14.24 -4.10
C LYS A 103 64.91 -14.21 -4.55
N SER A 104 64.08 -15.18 -4.15
CA SER A 104 62.66 -15.23 -4.59
C SER A 104 61.62 -15.41 -3.49
N THR A 105 62.02 -15.49 -2.23
CA THR A 105 61.07 -15.73 -1.12
C THR A 105 60.15 -14.54 -0.88
N THR A 106 60.63 -13.30 -1.05
CA THR A 106 59.82 -12.09 -0.84
C THR A 106 58.86 -11.79 -2.00
N GLN A 107 59.26 -12.07 -3.25
CA GLN A 107 58.40 -11.88 -4.42
C GLN A 107 57.31 -12.97 -4.53
N GLN A 108 57.61 -14.22 -4.17
CA GLN A 108 56.58 -15.27 -4.10
C GLN A 108 55.61 -15.06 -2.94
N ALA A 109 56.09 -14.61 -1.77
CA ALA A 109 55.22 -14.23 -0.65
C ALA A 109 54.32 -13.03 -1.01
N ALA A 110 54.86 -12.00 -1.69
CA ALA A 110 54.07 -10.87 -2.17
C ALA A 110 53.05 -11.27 -3.25
N ALA A 111 53.39 -12.18 -4.16
CA ALA A 111 52.47 -12.70 -5.18
C ALA A 111 51.36 -13.59 -4.57
N LEU A 112 51.68 -14.40 -3.55
CA LEU A 112 50.71 -15.19 -2.78
C LEU A 112 49.81 -14.30 -1.90
N ALA A 113 50.35 -13.26 -1.28
CA ALA A 113 49.55 -12.27 -0.55
C ALA A 113 48.66 -11.46 -1.50
N ALA A 114 49.18 -11.04 -2.66
CA ALA A 114 48.39 -10.34 -3.68
C ALA A 114 47.31 -11.24 -4.32
N SER A 115 47.56 -12.55 -4.46
CA SER A 115 46.56 -13.50 -4.95
C SER A 115 45.50 -13.82 -3.89
N GLN A 116 45.88 -13.95 -2.61
CA GLN A 116 44.94 -14.09 -1.49
C GLN A 116 44.09 -12.83 -1.28
N VAL A 117 44.68 -11.63 -1.41
CA VAL A 117 43.94 -10.35 -1.38
C VAL A 117 43.04 -10.21 -2.61
N LYS A 118 43.47 -10.64 -3.82
CA LYS A 118 42.61 -10.68 -5.02
C LYS A 118 41.48 -11.71 -4.90
N LEU A 119 41.73 -12.87 -4.28
CA LEU A 119 40.72 -13.90 -4.00
C LEU A 119 39.70 -13.39 -2.96
N GLY A 120 40.17 -12.73 -1.90
CA GLY A 120 39.32 -12.06 -0.91
C GLY A 120 38.47 -10.94 -1.53
N ARG A 121 39.07 -10.04 -2.34
CA ARG A 121 38.35 -8.98 -3.07
C ARG A 121 37.36 -9.54 -4.10
N ARG A 122 37.67 -10.65 -4.78
CA ARG A 122 36.74 -11.33 -5.70
C ARG A 122 35.59 -12.01 -4.96
N SER A 123 35.84 -12.63 -3.81
CA SER A 123 34.79 -13.18 -2.95
C SER A 123 33.85 -12.08 -2.48
N ASP A 124 34.40 -10.99 -1.94
CA ASP A 124 33.65 -9.83 -1.44
C ASP A 124 32.86 -9.11 -2.56
N SER A 125 33.44 -8.99 -3.77
CA SER A 125 32.71 -8.48 -4.95
C SER A 125 31.56 -9.39 -5.38
N LYS A 126 31.76 -10.72 -5.35
CA LYS A 126 30.74 -11.69 -5.74
C LYS A 126 29.61 -11.77 -4.72
N ASP A 127 29.94 -11.66 -3.44
CA ASP A 127 28.95 -11.59 -2.36
C ASP A 127 28.12 -10.31 -2.47
N ARG A 128 28.77 -9.16 -2.75
CA ARG A 128 28.06 -7.90 -3.01
C ARG A 128 27.12 -7.99 -4.22
N GLU A 129 27.57 -8.55 -5.34
CA GLU A 129 26.71 -8.76 -6.52
C GLU A 129 25.53 -9.70 -6.23
N ARG A 130 25.75 -10.73 -5.41
CA ARG A 130 24.69 -11.64 -4.96
C ARG A 130 23.67 -10.93 -4.08
N PHE A 131 24.12 -10.09 -3.14
CA PHE A 131 23.23 -9.29 -2.30
C PHE A 131 22.45 -8.26 -3.11
N GLU A 132 23.11 -7.55 -4.02
CA GLU A 132 22.48 -6.60 -4.95
C GLU A 132 21.38 -7.29 -5.76
N ARG A 133 21.68 -8.46 -6.35
CA ARG A 133 20.70 -9.24 -7.12
C ARG A 133 19.50 -9.63 -6.26
N ARG A 134 19.74 -10.11 -5.03
CA ARG A 134 18.67 -10.48 -4.10
C ARG A 134 17.78 -9.29 -3.75
N ILE A 135 18.35 -8.10 -3.52
CA ILE A 135 17.55 -6.89 -3.24
C ILE A 135 16.67 -6.55 -4.44
N LEU A 136 17.23 -6.59 -5.66
CA LEU A 136 16.47 -6.30 -6.88
C LEU A 136 15.36 -7.33 -7.13
N GLU A 137 15.63 -8.62 -6.87
CA GLU A 137 14.63 -9.69 -6.93
C GLU A 137 13.50 -9.46 -5.93
N GLU A 138 13.81 -9.16 -4.67
CA GLU A 138 12.80 -8.89 -3.64
C GLU A 138 11.98 -7.62 -3.96
N LEU A 139 12.62 -6.56 -4.46
CA LEU A 139 11.89 -5.39 -4.95
C LEU A 139 10.96 -5.76 -6.11
N HIS A 140 11.41 -6.58 -7.05
CA HIS A 140 10.56 -7.03 -8.15
C HIS A 140 9.34 -7.81 -7.64
N LYS A 141 9.56 -8.77 -6.73
CA LYS A 141 8.49 -9.56 -6.09
C LYS A 141 7.47 -8.70 -5.38
N ILE A 142 7.91 -7.66 -4.67
CA ILE A 142 6.99 -6.72 -4.00
C ILE A 142 5.98 -6.13 -4.98
N PHE A 143 6.38 -5.78 -6.21
CA PHE A 143 5.44 -5.25 -7.21
C PHE A 143 4.64 -6.34 -7.94
N THR A 144 5.22 -7.52 -8.19
CA THR A 144 4.57 -8.57 -8.99
C THR A 144 3.67 -9.51 -8.19
N GLU A 145 3.94 -9.73 -6.90
CA GLU A 145 3.26 -10.74 -6.08
C GLU A 145 2.21 -10.15 -5.13
N THR A 146 2.34 -8.87 -4.75
CA THR A 146 1.46 -8.26 -3.74
C THR A 146 0.24 -7.55 -4.30
N ASP A 147 0.19 -7.23 -5.61
CA ASP A 147 -0.90 -6.48 -6.26
C ASP A 147 -1.29 -5.18 -5.53
N SER A 148 -0.32 -4.52 -4.89
CA SER A 148 -0.59 -3.50 -3.88
C SER A 148 -0.29 -2.05 -4.29
N PHE A 149 0.23 -1.79 -5.50
CA PHE A 149 0.69 -0.45 -5.88
C PHE A 149 -0.16 0.18 -6.98
N TYR A 150 -0.64 1.39 -6.72
CA TYR A 150 -1.57 2.10 -7.60
C TYR A 150 -1.12 3.55 -7.79
N PHE A 151 -1.40 4.09 -8.97
CA PHE A 151 -1.12 5.49 -9.31
C PHE A 151 -2.16 6.04 -10.28
N SER A 152 -2.24 7.36 -10.34
CA SER A 152 -2.93 8.11 -11.38
C SER A 152 -2.04 9.27 -11.82
N LEU A 153 -2.07 9.59 -13.11
CA LEU A 153 -1.32 10.72 -13.65
C LEU A 153 -2.03 12.06 -13.43
N SER A 154 -3.34 12.03 -13.20
CA SER A 154 -4.17 13.23 -13.08
C SER A 154 -4.99 13.28 -11.78
N GLY A 155 -5.30 12.13 -11.18
CA GLY A 155 -6.07 12.04 -9.94
C GLY A 155 -5.19 11.92 -8.70
N ASP A 156 -5.68 12.44 -7.58
CA ASP A 156 -5.05 12.23 -6.28
C ASP A 156 -5.61 10.96 -5.62
N LEU A 157 -4.74 9.97 -5.40
CA LEU A 157 -5.09 8.73 -4.69
C LEU A 157 -4.66 8.75 -3.23
N THR A 158 -3.98 9.79 -2.77
CA THR A 158 -3.43 9.90 -1.40
C THR A 158 -4.41 10.56 -0.45
N ASN A 159 -5.17 11.57 -0.89
CA ASN A 159 -6.18 12.23 -0.09
C ASN A 159 -7.57 11.61 -0.29
N SER A 160 -8.40 11.69 0.75
CA SER A 160 -9.83 11.40 0.63
C SER A 160 -10.56 12.46 -0.20
N LEU A 161 -11.72 12.11 -0.73
CA LEU A 161 -12.58 12.99 -1.50
C LEU A 161 -12.87 14.31 -0.75
N GLN A 162 -13.10 14.22 0.56
CA GLN A 162 -13.31 15.40 1.41
C GLN A 162 -12.06 16.28 1.50
N GLN A 163 -10.88 15.70 1.68
CA GLN A 163 -9.63 16.47 1.78
C GLN A 163 -9.27 17.11 0.43
N GLN A 164 -9.50 16.41 -0.68
CA GLN A 164 -9.33 16.98 -2.02
C GLN A 164 -10.23 18.20 -2.25
N TYR A 165 -11.47 18.17 -1.75
CA TYR A 165 -12.36 19.33 -1.80
C TYR A 165 -11.89 20.49 -0.91
N ASN A 166 -11.43 20.19 0.31
CA ASN A 166 -10.97 21.22 1.25
C ASN A 166 -9.68 21.91 0.78
N MET A 167 -8.78 21.17 0.14
CA MET A 167 -7.47 21.66 -0.31
C MET A 167 -7.47 22.20 -1.74
N LYS A 168 -8.62 22.63 -2.29
CA LYS A 168 -8.73 23.17 -3.66
C LYS A 168 -7.68 24.27 -3.92
N ALA A 169 -6.56 23.86 -4.50
CA ALA A 169 -5.47 24.72 -4.89
C ALA A 169 -5.26 24.54 -6.39
N GLU A 170 -5.75 25.51 -7.15
CA GLU A 170 -5.58 25.56 -8.60
C GLU A 170 -4.15 26.00 -8.95
N GLY A 171 -3.62 25.50 -10.06
CA GLY A 171 -2.28 25.87 -10.54
C GLY A 171 -1.10 25.21 -9.78
N ILE A 172 -1.35 24.37 -8.78
CA ILE A 172 -0.31 23.64 -8.06
C ILE A 172 -0.16 22.21 -8.64
N PRO A 173 1.08 21.73 -8.89
CA PRO A 173 1.34 20.34 -9.27
C PRO A 173 0.72 19.32 -8.31
N LEU A 174 0.22 18.20 -8.87
CA LEU A 174 -0.46 17.14 -8.12
C LEU A 174 0.32 16.67 -6.89
N TRP A 175 1.62 16.41 -7.05
CA TRP A 175 2.46 15.85 -5.99
C TRP A 175 2.69 16.80 -4.80
N LYS A 176 2.37 18.10 -4.91
CA LYS A 176 2.51 19.07 -3.81
C LYS A 176 1.26 19.16 -2.93
N LYS A 177 0.13 18.62 -3.41
CA LYS A 177 -1.17 18.64 -2.70
C LYS A 177 -1.57 17.28 -2.11
N VAL A 178 -0.71 16.28 -2.26
CA VAL A 178 -0.94 14.92 -1.74
C VAL A 178 -0.74 14.80 -0.23
N ASP A 179 -1.38 13.80 0.36
CA ASP A 179 -1.11 13.38 1.74
C ASP A 179 0.23 12.64 1.82
N ASP A 180 1.17 13.21 2.56
CA ASP A 180 2.50 12.65 2.77
C ASP A 180 2.45 11.26 3.41
N ARG A 181 1.46 10.98 4.26
CA ARG A 181 1.27 9.68 4.91
C ARG A 181 1.11 8.56 3.88
N PHE A 182 0.57 8.85 2.71
CA PHE A 182 0.25 7.85 1.68
C PHE A 182 1.10 7.97 0.40
N PHE A 183 2.03 8.93 0.33
CA PHE A 183 2.95 9.10 -0.80
C PHE A 183 4.16 8.15 -0.70
N TRP A 184 3.93 6.87 -1.01
CA TRP A 184 4.87 5.76 -0.75
C TRP A 184 6.28 5.98 -1.35
N ASN A 185 6.37 6.37 -2.62
CA ASN A 185 7.64 6.52 -3.34
C ASN A 185 8.34 7.88 -3.14
N ARG A 186 7.83 8.77 -2.28
CA ARG A 186 8.39 10.12 -2.15
C ARG A 186 9.89 10.15 -1.81
N ASN A 187 10.40 9.22 -1.01
CA ASN A 187 11.85 9.16 -0.72
C ASN A 187 12.68 8.82 -1.95
N MET A 188 12.12 8.01 -2.85
CA MET A 188 12.77 7.64 -4.09
C MET A 188 12.79 8.81 -5.10
N LEU A 189 11.91 9.79 -4.91
CA LEU A 189 11.79 11.00 -5.73
C LEU A 189 12.50 12.21 -5.11
N GLU A 190 13.21 12.05 -3.99
CA GLU A 190 13.78 13.16 -3.22
C GLU A 190 14.70 14.06 -4.06
N ASP A 191 15.55 13.47 -4.91
CA ASP A 191 16.41 14.22 -5.81
C ASP A 191 15.60 15.13 -6.75
N LEU A 192 14.51 14.62 -7.34
CA LEU A 192 13.65 15.38 -8.25
C LEU A 192 12.88 16.47 -7.53
N ILE A 193 12.37 16.17 -6.33
CA ILE A 193 11.65 17.13 -5.49
C ILE A 193 12.57 18.31 -5.13
N LYS A 194 13.83 18.03 -4.81
CA LYS A 194 14.85 19.03 -4.45
C LYS A 194 15.35 19.87 -5.63
N LEU A 195 15.10 19.47 -6.88
CA LEU A 195 15.49 20.28 -8.04
C LEU A 195 14.69 21.58 -8.11
N GLU A 196 13.48 21.59 -7.57
CA GLU A 196 12.55 22.74 -7.61
C GLU A 196 12.33 23.31 -9.03
N ASP A 197 12.54 22.49 -10.07
CA ASP A 197 12.29 22.84 -11.47
C ASP A 197 10.87 22.42 -11.86
N PRO A 198 10.00 23.34 -12.32
CA PRO A 198 8.66 23.01 -12.81
C PRO A 198 8.64 21.96 -13.93
N LYS A 199 9.74 21.80 -14.70
CA LYS A 199 9.86 20.75 -15.71
C LYS A 199 9.99 19.35 -15.11
N ALA A 200 10.42 19.25 -13.85
CA ALA A 200 10.50 18.00 -13.12
C ALA A 200 9.13 17.54 -12.59
N ASP A 201 8.16 18.46 -12.41
CA ASP A 201 6.86 18.16 -11.79
C ASP A 201 6.11 17.01 -12.49
N PHE A 202 6.19 16.93 -13.82
CA PHE A 202 5.56 15.86 -14.61
C PHE A 202 6.12 14.46 -14.29
N TRP A 203 7.35 14.37 -13.78
CA TRP A 203 8.00 13.10 -13.44
C TRP A 203 7.73 12.65 -12.01
N ILE A 204 7.17 13.53 -11.17
CA ILE A 204 6.88 13.24 -9.77
C ILE A 204 5.45 12.71 -9.69
N VAL A 205 5.31 11.38 -9.82
CA VAL A 205 4.03 10.69 -9.77
C VAL A 205 3.85 10.02 -8.41
N PRO A 206 2.86 10.44 -7.60
CA PRO A 206 2.52 9.78 -6.35
C PRO A 206 2.00 8.36 -6.56
N ILE A 207 2.62 7.41 -5.87
CA ILE A 207 2.19 6.01 -5.82
C ILE A 207 1.70 5.72 -4.41
N ILE A 208 0.52 5.11 -4.29
CA ILE A 208 0.03 4.56 -3.03
C ILE A 208 0.37 3.07 -2.95
N GLN A 209 0.62 2.59 -1.73
CA GLN A 209 0.57 1.17 -1.40
C GLN A 209 -0.77 0.89 -0.71
N GLY A 210 -1.51 -0.12 -1.13
CA GLY A 210 -2.85 -0.37 -0.63
C GLY A 210 -3.70 -1.19 -1.58
N PHE A 211 -4.93 -0.75 -1.81
CA PHE A 211 -5.90 -1.45 -2.64
C PHE A 211 -6.81 -0.44 -3.33
N VAL A 212 -7.13 -0.66 -4.61
CA VAL A 212 -8.15 0.10 -5.35
C VAL A 212 -8.96 -0.87 -6.19
N GLN A 213 -10.28 -0.82 -6.03
CA GLN A 213 -11.22 -1.51 -6.92
C GLN A 213 -12.41 -0.59 -7.19
N ILE A 214 -12.84 -0.56 -8.45
CA ILE A 214 -13.95 0.26 -8.96
C ILE A 214 -14.90 -0.67 -9.71
N GLU A 215 -16.16 -0.71 -9.29
CA GLU A 215 -17.19 -1.54 -9.88
C GLU A 215 -18.39 -0.70 -10.31
N ASN A 216 -18.87 -0.93 -11.54
CA ASN A 216 -20.12 -0.35 -12.01
C ASN A 216 -21.26 -1.30 -11.65
N CYS A 217 -22.24 -0.75 -10.94
CA CYS A 217 -23.37 -1.49 -10.39
C CYS A 217 -24.69 -0.94 -10.94
N GLN A 218 -25.71 -1.80 -10.92
CA GLN A 218 -27.09 -1.44 -11.23
C GLN A 218 -27.97 -1.71 -10.02
N VAL A 219 -28.91 -0.82 -9.76
CA VAL A 219 -29.90 -0.94 -8.69
C VAL A 219 -31.28 -0.68 -9.25
N GLU A 220 -32.23 -1.55 -8.89
CA GLU A 220 -33.64 -1.36 -9.25
C GLU A 220 -34.23 -0.23 -8.41
N VAL A 221 -34.94 0.69 -9.06
CA VAL A 221 -35.56 1.87 -8.46
C VAL A 221 -37.02 1.99 -8.91
N GLY A 222 -37.78 2.91 -8.27
CA GLY A 222 -39.18 3.14 -8.64
C GLY A 222 -40.17 2.28 -7.88
N PHE A 223 -39.90 2.01 -6.60
CA PHE A 223 -40.80 1.30 -5.69
C PHE A 223 -42.08 2.11 -5.42
N GLU A 224 -43.06 2.09 -6.33
CA GLU A 224 -44.38 2.67 -6.06
C GLU A 224 -45.20 1.72 -5.18
N SER A 225 -45.69 2.24 -4.04
CA SER A 225 -46.49 1.51 -3.04
C SER A 225 -47.97 1.35 -3.44
N SER A 226 -48.34 1.79 -4.64
CA SER A 226 -49.72 1.81 -5.13
C SER A 226 -49.92 0.68 -6.12
N GLY A 227 -50.65 -0.36 -5.73
CA GLY A 227 -50.90 -1.61 -6.47
C GLY A 227 -51.65 -1.46 -7.80
N VAL A 228 -51.11 -0.70 -8.74
CA VAL A 228 -51.54 -0.60 -10.13
C VAL A 228 -50.46 -1.27 -11.00
N ALA A 229 -50.93 -2.07 -11.95
CA ALA A 229 -50.17 -3.10 -12.64
C ALA A 229 -48.86 -2.64 -13.33
N ALA A 230 -47.87 -3.55 -13.28
CA ALA A 230 -46.78 -3.76 -14.23
C ALA A 230 -46.15 -2.50 -14.86
N VAL A 231 -45.40 -1.74 -14.05
CA VAL A 231 -44.37 -0.84 -14.59
C VAL A 231 -43.11 -1.69 -14.79
N GLU A 232 -42.47 -1.58 -15.97
CA GLU A 232 -41.17 -2.24 -16.21
C GLU A 232 -40.15 -1.84 -15.13
N PRO A 233 -39.30 -2.77 -14.66
CA PRO A 233 -38.32 -2.47 -13.62
C PRO A 233 -37.37 -1.37 -14.12
N LYS A 234 -37.31 -0.25 -13.39
CA LYS A 234 -36.38 0.85 -13.69
C LYS A 234 -35.06 0.57 -12.99
N PHE A 235 -33.95 0.75 -13.69
CA PHE A 235 -32.62 0.56 -13.13
C PHE A 235 -31.82 1.86 -13.21
N GLU A 236 -31.16 2.20 -12.11
CA GLU A 236 -30.14 3.25 -12.08
C GLU A 236 -28.75 2.63 -12.02
N THR A 237 -27.78 3.33 -12.60
CA THR A 237 -26.37 2.91 -12.59
C THR A 237 -25.57 3.79 -11.64
N PHE A 238 -24.73 3.16 -10.82
CA PHE A 238 -23.80 3.87 -9.94
C PHE A 238 -22.46 3.16 -9.93
N THR A 239 -21.41 3.88 -9.54
CA THR A 239 -20.07 3.32 -9.40
C THR A 239 -19.74 3.19 -7.91
N LEU A 240 -19.39 1.97 -7.49
CA LEU A 240 -18.88 1.66 -6.16
C LEU A 240 -17.36 1.57 -6.21
N THR A 241 -16.67 2.40 -5.44
CA THR A 241 -15.21 2.45 -5.38
C THR A 241 -14.75 2.21 -3.94
N LEU A 242 -13.74 1.35 -3.77
CA LEU A 242 -13.06 1.16 -2.50
C LEU A 242 -11.57 1.44 -2.68
N ILE A 243 -11.05 2.39 -1.89
CA ILE A 243 -9.64 2.77 -1.88
C ILE A 243 -9.13 2.55 -0.46
N SER A 244 -8.13 1.69 -0.30
CA SER A 244 -7.35 1.61 0.94
C SER A 244 -5.94 2.09 0.69
N ARG A 245 -5.44 2.97 1.55
CA ARG A 245 -4.10 3.57 1.47
C ARG A 245 -3.34 3.22 2.74
N ARG A 246 -2.19 2.57 2.60
CA ARG A 246 -1.31 2.23 3.73
C ARG A 246 -0.30 3.34 3.95
N SER A 247 -0.15 3.73 5.21
CA SER A 247 0.84 4.72 5.59
C SER A 247 2.25 4.24 5.31
N ARG A 248 3.08 5.12 4.74
CA ARG A 248 4.52 4.88 4.56
C ARG A 248 5.31 4.99 5.87
N PHE A 249 4.74 5.59 6.91
CA PHE A 249 5.37 5.70 8.22
C PHE A 249 5.24 4.41 9.01
N ARG A 250 6.31 4.07 9.75
CA ARG A 250 6.41 2.85 10.58
C ARG A 250 5.93 1.57 9.88
N ALA A 251 6.07 1.51 8.56
CA ALA A 251 5.69 0.33 7.77
C ALA A 251 6.63 -0.85 8.09
N GLY A 252 6.07 -2.06 8.06
CA GLY A 252 6.84 -3.30 8.23
C GLY A 252 5.94 -4.50 8.44
N THR A 253 6.55 -5.66 8.63
CA THR A 253 5.81 -6.92 8.79
C THR A 253 5.20 -7.02 10.19
N ARG A 254 4.07 -7.74 10.29
CA ARG A 254 3.21 -7.87 11.47
C ARG A 254 3.96 -8.19 12.76
N TYR A 255 4.95 -9.08 12.72
CA TYR A 255 5.72 -9.50 13.91
C TYR A 255 6.92 -8.61 14.21
N LYS A 256 7.34 -7.76 13.27
CA LYS A 256 8.53 -6.90 13.42
C LYS A 256 8.19 -5.46 13.78
N ARG A 257 7.02 -4.97 13.37
CA ARG A 257 6.58 -3.59 13.61
C ARG A 257 5.19 -3.57 14.24
N ARG A 258 5.14 -3.11 15.49
CA ARG A 258 3.94 -2.96 16.31
C ARG A 258 4.03 -1.65 17.10
N GLY A 259 2.89 -1.19 17.59
CA GLY A 259 2.81 0.00 18.42
C GLY A 259 3.08 1.30 17.66
N VAL A 260 3.26 2.36 18.44
CA VAL A 260 3.60 3.71 18.00
C VAL A 260 5.12 3.94 17.98
N ASP A 261 5.60 4.91 17.20
CA ASP A 261 6.95 5.48 17.36
C ASP A 261 6.95 6.77 18.19
N GLU A 262 8.14 7.31 18.44
CA GLU A 262 8.34 8.56 19.18
C GLU A 262 7.70 9.80 18.53
N SER A 263 7.36 9.71 17.25
CA SER A 263 6.67 10.76 16.48
C SER A 263 5.16 10.58 16.42
N GLY A 264 4.59 9.59 17.11
CA GLY A 264 3.15 9.34 17.13
C GLY A 264 2.64 8.53 15.94
N LYS A 265 3.52 7.96 15.09
CA LYS A 265 3.09 7.17 13.94
C LYS A 265 2.88 5.71 14.33
N CYS A 266 1.66 5.22 14.18
CA CYS A 266 1.35 3.82 14.42
C CYS A 266 1.85 2.93 13.28
N ALA A 267 2.36 1.76 13.64
CA ALA A 267 2.63 0.71 12.67
C ALA A 267 1.32 0.33 11.95
N ASN A 268 1.45 0.00 10.66
CA ASN A 268 0.37 -0.61 9.88
C ASN A 268 -0.91 0.22 9.78
N TYR A 269 -0.77 1.54 9.82
CA TYR A 269 -1.87 2.47 9.64
C TYR A 269 -2.41 2.41 8.21
N VAL A 270 -3.74 2.28 8.07
CA VAL A 270 -4.44 2.28 6.78
C VAL A 270 -5.68 3.14 6.89
N GLU A 271 -5.86 4.02 5.91
CA GLU A 271 -7.13 4.71 5.66
C GLU A 271 -7.88 3.97 4.55
N THR A 272 -9.15 3.64 4.79
CA THR A 272 -10.03 3.01 3.82
C THR A 272 -11.21 3.93 3.53
N GLU A 273 -11.37 4.29 2.26
CA GLU A 273 -12.42 5.17 1.75
C GLU A 273 -13.34 4.38 0.82
N GLN A 274 -14.64 4.39 1.13
CA GLN A 274 -15.70 3.92 0.25
C GLN A 274 -16.34 5.11 -0.44
N ILE A 275 -16.39 5.10 -1.77
CA ILE A 275 -17.01 6.15 -2.58
C ILE A 275 -18.12 5.54 -3.43
N ILE A 276 -19.30 6.18 -3.42
CA ILE A 276 -20.40 5.88 -4.34
C ILE A 276 -20.60 7.12 -5.21
N SER A 277 -20.49 6.93 -6.53
CA SER A 277 -20.75 7.97 -7.53
C SER A 277 -22.05 7.65 -8.27
N HIS A 278 -23.01 8.56 -8.20
CA HIS A 278 -24.32 8.43 -8.83
C HIS A 278 -24.69 9.75 -9.52
N HIS A 279 -24.80 9.73 -10.85
CA HIS A 279 -24.92 10.92 -11.71
C HIS A 279 -23.85 11.98 -11.43
N HIS A 280 -24.20 13.01 -10.65
CA HIS A 280 -23.36 14.14 -10.27
C HIS A 280 -23.03 14.18 -8.79
N HIS A 281 -23.58 13.23 -8.02
CA HIS A 281 -23.35 13.10 -6.60
C HIS A 281 -22.21 12.13 -6.35
N GLN A 282 -21.32 12.50 -5.44
CA GLN A 282 -20.34 11.60 -4.85
C GLN A 282 -20.51 11.60 -3.35
N VAL A 283 -20.70 10.41 -2.78
CA VAL A 283 -20.70 10.23 -1.33
C VAL A 283 -19.50 9.38 -0.94
N SER A 284 -18.76 9.83 0.06
CA SER A 284 -17.55 9.18 0.54
C SER A 284 -17.62 8.94 2.06
N PHE A 285 -17.20 7.75 2.48
CA PHE A 285 -17.06 7.39 3.88
C PHE A 285 -15.66 6.85 4.16
N VAL A 286 -14.95 7.51 5.08
CA VAL A 286 -13.59 7.17 5.48
C VAL A 286 -13.59 6.45 6.83
N GLN A 287 -12.78 5.40 6.94
CA GLN A 287 -12.46 4.71 8.19
C GLN A 287 -10.95 4.50 8.28
N VAL A 288 -10.41 4.39 9.49
CA VAL A 288 -8.99 4.12 9.70
C VAL A 288 -8.78 2.89 10.56
N ARG A 289 -7.63 2.23 10.37
CA ARG A 289 -7.16 1.16 11.24
C ARG A 289 -5.66 1.28 11.45
N GLY A 290 -5.17 0.72 12.54
CA GLY A 290 -3.74 0.72 12.83
C GLY A 290 -3.40 -0.09 14.07
N SER A 291 -2.11 -0.22 14.36
CA SER A 291 -1.68 -0.79 15.63
C SER A 291 -2.14 0.07 16.81
N VAL A 292 -2.29 -0.56 17.98
CA VAL A 292 -2.57 0.14 19.24
C VAL A 292 -1.49 1.20 19.47
N PRO A 293 -1.84 2.47 19.72
CA PRO A 293 -0.91 3.60 19.77
C PRO A 293 -0.10 3.69 21.07
N ILE A 294 0.46 2.56 21.50
CA ILE A 294 1.35 2.46 22.66
C ILE A 294 2.66 1.79 22.24
N PHE A 295 3.69 1.83 23.09
CA PHE A 295 4.94 1.13 22.82
C PHE A 295 4.85 -0.34 23.27
N TRP A 296 4.69 -1.25 22.31
CA TRP A 296 4.55 -2.67 22.60
C TRP A 296 5.11 -3.58 21.51
N SER A 297 5.52 -4.78 21.91
CA SER A 297 6.05 -5.81 21.03
C SER A 297 5.61 -7.22 21.43
N GLN A 298 5.75 -8.17 20.49
CA GLN A 298 5.56 -9.60 20.73
C GLN A 298 6.86 -10.34 20.34
N PRO A 299 7.89 -10.28 21.19
CA PRO A 299 9.18 -10.90 20.90
C PRO A 299 9.10 -12.43 20.93
N GLY A 300 9.83 -13.08 20.03
CA GLY A 300 10.05 -14.52 20.07
C GLY A 300 9.54 -15.27 18.84
N TYR A 301 10.01 -16.50 18.69
CA TYR A 301 9.73 -17.36 17.53
C TYR A 301 8.55 -18.31 17.75
N LYS A 302 7.91 -18.27 18.93
CA LYS A 302 6.74 -19.09 19.25
C LYS A 302 5.52 -18.57 18.48
N TYR A 303 4.62 -19.47 18.09
CA TYR A 303 3.31 -19.11 17.56
C TYR A 303 2.54 -18.28 18.62
N ARG A 304 2.19 -17.02 18.27
CA ARG A 304 1.58 -16.00 19.15
C ARG A 304 2.35 -15.74 20.47
N PRO A 305 3.49 -15.02 20.42
CA PRO A 305 4.21 -14.64 21.63
C PRO A 305 3.35 -13.72 22.51
N PRO A 306 3.46 -13.79 23.85
CA PRO A 306 2.75 -12.88 24.72
C PRO A 306 3.19 -11.44 24.44
N PRO A 307 2.25 -10.48 24.36
CA PRO A 307 2.60 -9.08 24.20
C PRO A 307 3.25 -8.55 25.49
N ARG A 308 4.14 -7.58 25.32
CA ARG A 308 4.74 -6.82 26.41
C ARG A 308 4.78 -5.34 26.04
N LEU A 309 4.78 -4.50 27.06
CA LEU A 309 5.04 -3.07 26.92
C LEU A 309 6.55 -2.86 26.82
N ASP A 310 6.98 -2.01 25.89
CA ASP A 310 8.40 -1.76 25.62
C ASP A 310 8.94 -0.54 26.38
N LYS A 311 8.06 0.41 26.75
CA LYS A 311 8.41 1.67 27.42
C LYS A 311 7.48 1.94 28.59
N GLY A 312 7.86 2.88 29.45
CA GLY A 312 7.08 3.29 30.62
C GLY A 312 5.84 4.11 30.25
N GLU A 313 4.95 4.29 31.22
CA GLU A 313 3.67 4.99 31.03
C GLU A 313 3.85 6.45 30.60
N ALA A 314 4.70 7.22 31.29
CA ALA A 314 4.93 8.63 30.95
C ALA A 314 5.45 8.83 29.52
N GLU A 315 6.42 8.01 29.09
CA GLU A 315 6.96 8.09 27.73
C GLU A 315 5.91 7.67 26.69
N THR A 316 5.12 6.64 26.99
CA THR A 316 4.04 6.16 26.13
C THR A 316 2.95 7.21 25.98
N GLN A 317 2.59 7.90 27.05
CA GLN A 317 1.57 8.96 27.05
C GLN A 317 1.95 10.10 26.08
N VAL A 318 3.23 10.52 26.04
CA VAL A 318 3.68 11.57 25.11
C VAL A 318 3.53 11.14 23.65
N ALA A 319 3.85 9.90 23.31
CA ALA A 319 3.68 9.39 21.95
C ALA A 319 2.20 9.20 21.59
N PHE A 320 1.39 8.80 22.57
CA PHE A 320 -0.06 8.64 22.47
C PHE A 320 -0.76 9.96 22.18
N GLU A 321 -0.41 11.01 22.93
CA GLU A 321 -0.92 12.38 22.73
C GLU A 321 -0.63 12.86 21.32
N LYS A 322 0.63 12.79 20.87
CA LYS A 322 1.00 13.16 19.49
C LYS A 322 0.17 12.41 18.44
N HIS A 323 -0.08 11.13 18.67
CA HIS A 323 -0.87 10.32 17.74
C HIS A 323 -2.31 10.83 17.64
N PHE A 324 -3.00 11.01 18.78
CA PHE A 324 -4.40 11.42 18.77
C PHE A 324 -4.61 12.90 18.50
N GLU A 325 -3.67 13.77 18.83
CA GLU A 325 -3.68 15.16 18.37
C GLU A 325 -3.66 15.23 16.84
N GLU A 326 -2.80 14.44 16.19
CA GLU A 326 -2.79 14.33 14.73
C GLU A 326 -4.11 13.75 14.19
N GLU A 327 -4.60 12.63 14.73
CA GLU A 327 -5.86 12.03 14.28
C GLU A 327 -7.04 13.00 14.42
N LEU A 328 -7.15 13.71 15.55
CA LEU A 328 -8.21 14.68 15.80
C LEU A 328 -8.07 15.92 14.90
N SER A 329 -6.84 16.35 14.58
CA SER A 329 -6.64 17.45 13.64
C SER A 329 -7.14 17.14 12.22
N ILE A 330 -7.10 15.86 11.82
CA ILE A 330 -7.48 15.40 10.48
C ILE A 330 -8.97 15.06 10.42
N TYR A 331 -9.48 14.33 11.40
CA TYR A 331 -10.82 13.74 11.38
C TYR A 331 -11.82 14.41 12.32
N GLN A 332 -11.39 15.39 13.12
CA GLN A 332 -12.15 16.15 14.13
C GLN A 332 -12.57 15.31 15.34
N LYS A 333 -13.17 14.14 15.12
CA LYS A 333 -13.57 13.20 16.17
C LYS A 333 -13.10 11.80 15.83
N VAL A 334 -12.76 11.01 16.85
CA VAL A 334 -12.32 9.62 16.67
C VAL A 334 -13.12 8.71 17.59
N CYS A 335 -13.78 7.71 17.00
CA CYS A 335 -14.37 6.60 17.74
C CYS A 335 -13.45 5.38 17.62
N ILE A 336 -12.69 5.12 18.67
CA ILE A 336 -11.85 3.92 18.78
C ILE A 336 -12.74 2.70 19.00
N VAL A 337 -12.54 1.68 18.18
CA VAL A 337 -13.14 0.36 18.34
C VAL A 337 -12.02 -0.65 18.56
N SER A 338 -11.84 -1.05 19.82
CA SER A 338 -10.77 -1.95 20.24
C SER A 338 -11.27 -3.39 20.30
N LEU A 339 -10.74 -4.23 19.41
CA LEU A 339 -11.09 -5.66 19.30
C LEU A 339 -10.20 -6.57 20.16
N ILE A 340 -9.53 -5.98 21.16
CA ILE A 340 -8.57 -6.65 22.03
C ILE A 340 -9.33 -7.56 23.01
N GLU A 341 -8.82 -8.77 23.23
CA GLU A 341 -9.36 -9.68 24.25
C GLU A 341 -9.33 -9.02 25.63
N GLN A 342 -10.47 -9.01 26.34
CA GLN A 342 -10.56 -8.38 27.67
C GLN A 342 -9.96 -9.27 28.77
N ALA A 343 -9.82 -10.56 28.49
CA ALA A 343 -9.15 -11.54 29.34
C ALA A 343 -7.94 -12.16 28.61
N GLY A 344 -7.02 -12.76 29.37
CA GLY A 344 -5.89 -13.49 28.80
C GLY A 344 -4.68 -12.60 28.47
N LYS A 345 -3.97 -12.95 27.39
CA LYS A 345 -2.63 -12.41 27.11
C LYS A 345 -2.67 -11.01 26.50
N GLU A 346 -3.73 -10.66 25.78
CA GLU A 346 -3.83 -9.34 25.15
C GLU A 346 -4.20 -8.23 26.16
N LYS A 347 -4.69 -8.62 27.34
CA LYS A 347 -5.16 -7.70 28.40
C LYS A 347 -4.12 -6.64 28.78
N ILE A 348 -2.84 -6.98 28.86
CA ILE A 348 -1.77 -6.01 29.19
C ILE A 348 -1.74 -4.81 28.22
N VAL A 349 -2.00 -5.03 26.93
CA VAL A 349 -2.08 -3.98 25.91
C VAL A 349 -3.41 -3.25 26.02
N GLY A 350 -4.51 -3.98 26.24
CA GLY A 350 -5.85 -3.40 26.41
C GLY A 350 -5.96 -2.47 27.62
N ASP A 351 -5.43 -2.88 28.77
CA ASP A 351 -5.42 -2.09 30.00
C ASP A 351 -4.59 -0.81 29.82
N SER A 352 -3.37 -0.93 29.28
CA SER A 352 -2.50 0.21 29.01
C SER A 352 -3.16 1.19 28.03
N TYR A 353 -3.78 0.68 26.96
CA TYR A 353 -4.48 1.54 26.01
C TYR A 353 -5.64 2.30 26.68
N THR A 354 -6.46 1.60 27.46
CA THR A 354 -7.59 2.21 28.17
C THR A 354 -7.13 3.29 29.15
N ASN A 355 -6.02 3.04 29.87
CA ASN A 355 -5.43 4.01 30.78
C ASN A 355 -4.92 5.27 30.05
N HIS A 356 -4.26 5.12 28.91
CA HIS A 356 -3.81 6.26 28.11
C HIS A 356 -4.97 7.08 27.51
N VAL A 357 -6.05 6.40 27.08
CA VAL A 357 -7.29 7.08 26.66
C VAL A 357 -7.87 7.90 27.81
N PHE A 358 -7.95 7.30 29.00
CA PHE A 358 -8.46 7.98 30.20
C PHE A 358 -7.62 9.20 30.57
N ASN A 359 -6.29 9.08 30.51
CA ASN A 359 -5.38 10.19 30.81
C ASN A 359 -5.42 11.30 29.76
N PHE A 360 -5.63 10.96 28.48
CA PHE A 360 -5.80 11.95 27.42
C PHE A 360 -7.10 12.75 27.55
N ASN A 361 -8.17 12.11 28.04
CA ASN A 361 -9.43 12.73 28.44
C ASN A 361 -10.02 13.75 27.44
N SER A 362 -9.95 13.45 26.14
CA SER A 362 -10.49 14.32 25.09
C SER A 362 -12.00 14.08 24.90
N PRO A 363 -12.84 15.13 24.83
CA PRO A 363 -14.27 14.99 24.56
C PRO A 363 -14.57 14.50 23.13
N ASP A 364 -13.60 14.63 22.22
CA ASP A 364 -13.73 14.23 20.82
C ASP A 364 -13.21 12.79 20.57
N LEU A 365 -12.83 12.09 21.64
CA LEU A 365 -12.36 10.71 21.60
C LEU A 365 -13.34 9.77 22.32
N ILE A 366 -13.94 8.85 21.58
CA ILE A 366 -14.80 7.79 22.12
C ILE A 366 -14.02 6.48 22.11
N TYR A 367 -14.09 5.70 23.19
CA TYR A 367 -13.43 4.39 23.28
C TYR A 367 -14.44 3.28 23.56
N VAL A 368 -14.50 2.31 22.65
CA VAL A 368 -15.41 1.18 22.69
C VAL A 368 -14.60 -0.10 22.65
N THR A 369 -14.84 -0.99 23.61
CA THR A 369 -14.29 -2.35 23.59
C THR A 369 -15.32 -3.31 23.02
N PHE A 370 -14.86 -4.24 22.18
CA PHE A 370 -15.70 -5.29 21.64
C PHE A 370 -14.87 -6.58 21.57
N ASP A 371 -15.09 -7.50 22.52
CA ASP A 371 -14.35 -8.76 22.53
C ASP A 371 -14.79 -9.67 21.38
N PHE A 372 -14.10 -9.56 20.26
CA PHE A 372 -14.45 -10.27 19.04
C PHE A 372 -14.45 -11.79 19.23
N HIS A 373 -13.60 -12.35 20.10
CA HIS A 373 -13.53 -13.80 20.30
C HIS A 373 -14.73 -14.32 21.08
N GLU A 374 -15.24 -13.52 22.02
CA GLU A 374 -16.46 -13.83 22.75
C GLU A 374 -17.69 -13.67 21.87
N TYR A 375 -17.84 -12.50 21.23
CA TYR A 375 -19.03 -12.18 20.44
C TYR A 375 -19.12 -12.96 19.14
N CYS A 376 -18.01 -13.21 18.43
CA CYS A 376 -18.03 -13.92 17.14
C CYS A 376 -17.56 -15.39 17.28
N ARG A 377 -17.65 -15.96 18.49
CA ARG A 377 -17.30 -17.36 18.74
C ARG A 377 -18.09 -18.25 17.77
N GLY A 378 -17.43 -19.24 17.16
CA GLY A 378 -18.08 -20.11 16.17
C GLY A 378 -18.31 -19.47 14.79
N MET A 379 -17.61 -18.37 14.47
CA MET A 379 -17.74 -17.64 13.19
C MET A 379 -19.09 -16.92 13.01
N HIS A 380 -19.77 -16.62 14.13
CA HIS A 380 -21.00 -15.83 14.16
C HIS A 380 -20.73 -14.34 13.93
N PHE A 381 -20.27 -13.98 12.73
CA PHE A 381 -19.95 -12.60 12.35
C PHE A 381 -21.17 -11.69 12.33
N GLU A 382 -22.38 -12.25 12.28
CA GLU A 382 -23.64 -11.54 12.45
C GLU A 382 -23.67 -10.74 13.77
N ASN A 383 -22.94 -11.15 14.81
CA ASN A 383 -22.91 -10.45 16.09
C ASN A 383 -22.19 -9.09 16.01
N VAL A 384 -21.48 -8.79 14.92
CA VAL A 384 -20.98 -7.44 14.64
C VAL A 384 -22.15 -6.45 14.42
N SER A 385 -23.34 -6.93 14.03
CA SER A 385 -24.53 -6.09 13.97
C SER A 385 -24.90 -5.48 15.33
N VAL A 386 -24.59 -6.16 16.44
CA VAL A 386 -24.80 -5.64 17.81
C VAL A 386 -23.91 -4.42 18.05
N LEU A 387 -22.64 -4.49 17.64
CA LEU A 387 -21.72 -3.36 17.72
C LEU A 387 -22.22 -2.17 16.87
N VAL A 388 -22.67 -2.43 15.65
CA VAL A 388 -23.23 -1.39 14.77
C VAL A 388 -24.47 -0.76 15.38
N ALA A 389 -25.38 -1.57 15.95
CA ALA A 389 -26.60 -1.09 16.60
C ALA A 389 -26.28 -0.19 17.81
N ASN A 390 -25.31 -0.58 18.64
CA ASN A 390 -24.87 0.22 19.79
C ASN A 390 -24.19 1.53 19.40
N LEU A 391 -23.67 1.63 18.17
CA LEU A 391 -22.98 2.81 17.66
C LEU A 391 -23.79 3.58 16.61
N VAL A 392 -25.10 3.32 16.49
CA VAL A 392 -25.95 3.95 15.47
C VAL A 392 -25.97 5.49 15.59
N ASP A 393 -25.99 6.01 16.81
CA ASP A 393 -25.98 7.47 17.04
C ASP A 393 -24.61 8.07 16.67
N VAL A 394 -23.52 7.37 17.01
CA VAL A 394 -22.17 7.76 16.59
C VAL A 394 -22.06 7.78 15.05
N ILE A 395 -22.60 6.77 14.36
CA ILE A 395 -22.64 6.72 12.89
C ILE A 395 -23.39 7.93 12.32
N ARG A 396 -24.55 8.27 12.90
CA ARG A 396 -25.37 9.42 12.46
C ARG A 396 -24.66 10.75 12.68
N GLU A 397 -23.99 10.94 13.82
CA GLU A 397 -23.23 12.15 14.13
C GLU A 397 -21.96 12.28 13.30
N MET A 398 -21.30 11.17 13.00
CA MET A 398 -20.09 11.10 12.18
C MET A 398 -20.36 11.53 10.74
N LYS A 399 -21.57 11.26 10.23
CA LYS A 399 -22.01 11.56 8.86
C LYS A 399 -21.07 10.90 7.82
N PHE A 400 -21.12 11.41 6.60
CA PHE A 400 -20.25 11.07 5.49
C PHE A 400 -20.05 12.33 4.63
N CYS A 401 -19.03 12.31 3.77
CA CYS A 401 -18.80 13.38 2.80
C CYS A 401 -19.80 13.24 1.65
N TRP A 402 -20.49 14.31 1.27
CA TRP A 402 -21.39 14.36 0.11
C TRP A 402 -21.06 15.60 -0.72
N LEU A 403 -20.60 15.37 -1.94
CA LEU A 403 -20.35 16.38 -2.96
C LEU A 403 -21.36 16.26 -4.11
N ASP A 404 -21.64 17.40 -4.73
CA ASP A 404 -22.32 17.49 -6.02
C ASP A 404 -21.64 18.52 -6.95
N ARG A 405 -22.35 18.96 -7.99
CA ARG A 405 -21.86 19.99 -8.92
C ARG A 405 -21.73 21.37 -8.29
N GLU A 406 -22.53 21.70 -7.29
CA GLU A 406 -22.54 23.00 -6.62
C GLU A 406 -21.52 23.06 -5.49
N GLY A 407 -21.16 21.90 -4.91
CA GLY A 407 -20.04 21.77 -3.99
C GLY A 407 -20.30 20.76 -2.89
N LEU A 408 -19.90 21.12 -1.67
CA LEU A 408 -20.01 20.26 -0.50
C LEU A 408 -21.39 20.42 0.15
N ILE A 409 -22.19 19.35 0.10
CA ILE A 409 -23.51 19.26 0.76
C ILE A 409 -23.33 18.86 2.23
N CYS A 410 -22.44 17.90 2.50
CA CYS A 410 -22.21 17.37 3.84
C CYS A 410 -20.75 16.96 4.01
N SER A 411 -20.16 17.25 5.18
CA SER A 411 -18.84 16.72 5.57
C SER A 411 -18.97 15.62 6.62
N GLN A 412 -18.10 14.62 6.51
CA GLN A 412 -17.82 13.67 7.57
C GLN A 412 -17.06 14.39 8.70
N LYS A 413 -17.55 14.23 9.94
CA LYS A 413 -17.08 14.94 11.15
C LYS A 413 -16.42 14.05 12.19
N GLY A 414 -16.14 12.81 11.83
CA GLY A 414 -15.43 11.87 12.70
C GLY A 414 -14.96 10.65 11.92
N VAL A 415 -14.21 9.78 12.56
CA VAL A 415 -13.75 8.53 11.95
C VAL A 415 -13.83 7.36 12.95
N PHE A 416 -14.15 6.17 12.46
CA PHE A 416 -13.90 4.95 13.22
C PHE A 416 -12.44 4.55 13.10
N ARG A 417 -11.77 4.39 14.23
CA ARG A 417 -10.42 3.82 14.33
C ARG A 417 -10.51 2.41 14.89
N VAL A 418 -10.36 1.41 14.02
CA VAL A 418 -10.45 0.00 14.44
C VAL A 418 -9.05 -0.57 14.69
N ASN A 419 -8.82 -1.14 15.87
CA ASN A 419 -7.56 -1.79 16.20
C ASN A 419 -7.78 -3.23 16.70
N CYS A 420 -6.76 -4.05 16.46
CA CYS A 420 -6.68 -5.44 16.86
C CYS A 420 -5.21 -5.75 17.17
N ILE A 421 -4.92 -6.72 18.04
CA ILE A 421 -3.53 -7.11 18.28
C ILE A 421 -2.93 -7.79 17.04
N ASP A 422 -3.73 -8.53 16.29
CA ASP A 422 -3.21 -9.58 15.43
C ASP A 422 -3.74 -9.55 14.00
N CYS A 423 -5.03 -9.83 13.81
CA CYS A 423 -5.55 -10.13 12.48
C CYS A 423 -6.24 -8.94 11.84
N LEU A 424 -5.79 -8.68 10.61
CA LEU A 424 -6.44 -7.79 9.68
C LEU A 424 -7.89 -8.22 9.42
N ASP A 425 -8.16 -9.54 9.42
CA ASP A 425 -9.50 -10.12 9.20
C ASP A 425 -10.54 -9.55 10.16
N ARG A 426 -10.26 -9.53 11.48
CA ARG A 426 -11.18 -8.97 12.50
C ARG A 426 -11.48 -7.51 12.21
N THR A 427 -10.45 -6.72 11.92
CA THR A 427 -10.63 -5.29 11.60
C THR A 427 -11.39 -5.08 10.29
N ASN A 428 -11.15 -5.91 9.28
CA ASN A 428 -11.81 -5.83 7.98
C ASN A 428 -13.29 -6.14 8.10
N VAL A 429 -13.66 -7.18 8.87
CA VAL A 429 -15.07 -7.53 9.14
C VAL A 429 -15.81 -6.36 9.80
N VAL A 430 -15.22 -5.76 10.84
CA VAL A 430 -15.83 -4.63 11.56
C VAL A 430 -15.94 -3.38 10.66
N GLN A 431 -14.89 -3.04 9.92
CA GLN A 431 -14.93 -1.91 8.97
C GLN A 431 -15.96 -2.15 7.85
N THR A 432 -16.10 -3.39 7.37
CA THR A 432 -17.12 -3.79 6.37
C THR A 432 -18.53 -3.55 6.92
N ALA A 433 -18.78 -3.90 8.18
CA ALA A 433 -20.09 -3.72 8.82
C ALA A 433 -20.46 -2.23 8.97
N PHE A 434 -19.54 -1.38 9.43
CA PHE A 434 -19.76 0.07 9.48
C PHE A 434 -19.97 0.67 8.09
N ALA A 435 -19.16 0.26 7.11
CA ALA A 435 -19.28 0.71 5.73
C ALA A 435 -20.63 0.34 5.11
N LYS A 436 -21.15 -0.86 5.40
CA LYS A 436 -22.48 -1.29 4.99
C LYS A 436 -23.59 -0.44 5.62
N ALA A 437 -23.51 -0.19 6.92
CA ALA A 437 -24.50 0.64 7.62
C ALA A 437 -24.55 2.08 7.07
N VAL A 438 -23.39 2.68 6.78
CA VAL A 438 -23.32 4.00 6.14
C VAL A 438 -23.78 3.96 4.69
N MET A 439 -23.46 2.89 3.94
CA MET A 439 -23.93 2.70 2.57
C MET A 439 -25.46 2.67 2.49
N GLU A 440 -26.13 2.02 3.43
CA GLU A 440 -27.60 1.99 3.52
C GLU A 440 -28.18 3.40 3.69
N ILE A 441 -27.58 4.22 4.58
CA ILE A 441 -27.96 5.63 4.76
C ILE A 441 -27.71 6.42 3.47
N GLN A 442 -26.55 6.24 2.83
CA GLN A 442 -26.18 6.90 1.58
C GLN A 442 -27.14 6.57 0.45
N PHE A 443 -27.47 5.29 0.27
CA PHE A 443 -28.39 4.82 -0.77
C PHE A 443 -29.80 5.39 -0.56
N SER A 444 -30.28 5.42 0.69
CA SER A 444 -31.57 6.04 1.00
C SER A 444 -31.56 7.53 0.68
N LYS A 445 -30.49 8.26 1.02
CA LYS A 445 -30.34 9.70 0.72
C LYS A 445 -30.22 10.00 -0.78
N LEU A 446 -29.63 9.08 -1.55
CA LEU A 446 -29.52 9.17 -3.01
C LEU A 446 -30.79 8.71 -3.75
N GLY A 447 -31.80 8.21 -3.04
CA GLY A 447 -33.03 7.68 -3.64
C GLY A 447 -32.85 6.32 -4.35
N LEU A 448 -31.76 5.61 -4.07
CA LEU A 448 -31.46 4.30 -4.67
C LEU A 448 -32.22 3.14 -3.99
N ILE A 449 -32.62 3.34 -2.73
CA ILE A 449 -33.46 2.41 -1.96
C ILE A 449 -34.47 3.21 -1.12
N PRO A 450 -35.64 2.64 -0.76
CA PRO A 450 -36.57 3.30 0.15
C PRO A 450 -35.97 3.43 1.56
N PRO A 451 -36.47 4.34 2.43
CA PRO A 451 -35.92 4.57 3.77
C PRO A 451 -35.80 3.34 4.67
N GLU A 452 -36.68 2.36 4.50
CA GLU A 452 -36.66 1.06 5.21
C GLU A 452 -36.25 -0.10 4.28
N GLY A 453 -35.71 0.23 3.11
CA GLY A 453 -35.26 -0.73 2.11
C GLY A 453 -33.96 -1.41 2.49
N VAL A 454 -33.78 -2.63 1.99
CA VAL A 454 -32.54 -3.38 2.14
C VAL A 454 -31.73 -3.29 0.85
N VAL A 455 -30.40 -3.21 0.96
CA VAL A 455 -29.52 -3.26 -0.20
C VAL A 455 -29.79 -4.53 -1.02
N PRO A 456 -30.08 -4.42 -2.34
CA PRO A 456 -30.35 -5.55 -3.21
C PRO A 456 -29.21 -6.57 -3.25
N ALA A 457 -29.54 -7.82 -3.54
CA ALA A 457 -28.60 -8.94 -3.45
C ALA A 457 -27.40 -8.79 -4.39
N ASN A 458 -27.62 -8.31 -5.62
CA ASN A 458 -26.54 -8.08 -6.58
C ASN A 458 -25.52 -7.04 -6.06
N VAL A 459 -25.99 -5.90 -5.53
CA VAL A 459 -25.14 -4.87 -4.95
C VAL A 459 -24.42 -5.39 -3.70
N ARG A 460 -25.13 -6.14 -2.85
CA ARG A 460 -24.56 -6.76 -1.65
C ARG A 460 -23.42 -7.72 -1.98
N ASN A 461 -23.59 -8.56 -2.99
CA ASN A 461 -22.57 -9.51 -3.43
C ASN A 461 -21.33 -8.77 -3.95
N THR A 462 -21.52 -7.74 -4.78
CA THR A 462 -20.41 -6.90 -5.27
C THR A 462 -19.68 -6.23 -4.10
N PHE A 463 -20.42 -5.61 -3.17
CA PHE A 463 -19.86 -5.00 -1.97
C PHE A 463 -19.04 -5.98 -1.12
N GLN A 464 -19.57 -7.18 -0.88
CA GLN A 464 -18.85 -8.23 -0.13
C GLN A 464 -17.57 -8.66 -0.83
N LEU A 465 -17.60 -8.80 -2.16
CA LEU A 465 -16.42 -9.14 -2.96
C LEU A 465 -15.35 -8.05 -2.89
N LEU A 466 -15.72 -6.76 -3.01
CA LEU A 466 -14.79 -5.64 -2.86
C LEU A 466 -14.09 -5.67 -1.49
N TRP A 467 -14.84 -5.86 -0.41
CA TRP A 467 -14.29 -5.88 0.95
C TRP A 467 -13.48 -7.14 1.25
N ALA A 468 -13.80 -8.28 0.64
CA ALA A 468 -12.99 -9.49 0.70
C ALA A 468 -11.64 -9.29 -0.01
N ASN A 469 -11.66 -8.79 -1.26
CA ASN A 469 -10.45 -8.49 -2.02
C ASN A 469 -9.56 -7.45 -1.33
N ASN A 470 -10.17 -6.45 -0.69
CA ASN A 470 -9.46 -5.47 0.14
C ASN A 470 -8.77 -6.15 1.33
N GLY A 471 -9.49 -6.99 2.08
CA GLY A 471 -8.94 -7.75 3.20
C GLY A 471 -7.73 -8.59 2.77
N ASP A 472 -7.88 -9.36 1.69
CA ASP A 472 -6.83 -10.22 1.14
C ASP A 472 -5.60 -9.42 0.70
N THR A 473 -5.80 -8.35 -0.08
CA THR A 473 -4.70 -7.53 -0.60
C THR A 473 -3.94 -6.85 0.53
N ILE A 474 -4.67 -6.24 1.47
CA ILE A 474 -4.00 -5.57 2.57
C ILE A 474 -3.32 -6.59 3.49
N SER A 475 -3.86 -7.80 3.70
CA SER A 475 -3.21 -8.81 4.54
C SER A 475 -1.82 -9.23 4.02
N LYS A 476 -1.66 -9.34 2.68
CA LYS A 476 -0.38 -9.66 2.03
C LYS A 476 0.70 -8.61 2.30
N GLN A 477 0.32 -7.36 2.52
CA GLN A 477 1.26 -6.27 2.80
C GLN A 477 1.89 -6.37 4.20
N TYR A 478 1.32 -7.20 5.08
CA TYR A 478 1.67 -7.33 6.49
C TYR A 478 2.40 -8.64 6.77
N ALA A 479 2.29 -9.60 5.86
CA ALA A 479 2.82 -10.96 5.98
C ALA A 479 4.34 -11.01 5.86
#